data_AF-A0A558CPC8-F1
#
_entry.id   AF-A0A558CPC8-F1
#
_cell.length_a   1.000
_cell.length_b   1.000
_cell.length_c   1.000
_cell.angle_alpha   90.00
_cell.angle_beta   90.00
_cell.angle_gamma   90.00
#
_symmetry.space_group_name_H-M   'P 1'
#
loop_
_entity.id
_entity.type
_entity.pdbx_description
1 polymer ?
#
loop_
_entity_poly.entity_id
_entity_poly.type
_entity_poly.pdbx_seq_one_letter_code
_entity_poly.pdbx_strand_id
1 'polypeptide(L)'
;MSFLFVYGTLLRPLGHPKHTYLAQYCHYICPGGFQGNMFDIGDYPGVIPSIQREDSVQGEVYAIKDEALLLSKLDEYEGCSGHSPQPHEYQREIHLIELPNGTSQSAWIYLYTHDIALLKPILTGDYLEYCTHRPQ
;
A
#
# COMPACT_ATOMS: atom_id res chain seq x y z
N MET A 1 -8.78 3.66 17.31
CA MET A 1 -7.73 4.30 16.49
C MET A 1 -7.58 3.45 15.25
N SER A 2 -7.56 4.08 14.08
CA SER A 2 -7.46 3.38 12.80
C SER A 2 -6.05 3.53 12.25
N PHE A 3 -5.58 2.52 11.55
CA PHE A 3 -4.25 2.51 10.94
C PHE A 3 -4.35 2.35 9.43
N LEU A 4 -3.37 2.88 8.72
CA LEU A 4 -3.20 2.76 7.29
C LEU A 4 -1.81 2.16 7.03
N PHE A 5 -1.76 1.15 6.16
CA PHE A 5 -0.52 0.59 5.63
C PHE A 5 -0.34 1.02 4.18
N VAL A 6 0.84 1.55 3.86
CA VAL A 6 1.21 1.96 2.50
C VAL A 6 2.50 1.28 2.08
N TYR A 7 2.58 0.86 0.82
CA TYR A 7 3.68 0.04 0.28
C TYR A 7 4.21 0.54 -1.08
N GLY A 8 3.68 1.66 -1.60
CA GLY A 8 3.95 2.14 -2.96
C GLY A 8 4.26 3.63 -3.02
N THR A 9 3.61 4.34 -3.95
CA THR A 9 3.88 5.76 -4.25
C THR A 9 3.66 6.73 -3.08
N LEU A 10 2.97 6.29 -2.03
CA LEU A 10 2.70 7.06 -0.81
C LEU A 10 3.83 6.96 0.25
N LEU A 11 4.86 6.14 0.01
CA LEU A 11 6.01 6.00 0.92
C LEU A 11 6.80 7.31 1.05
N ARG A 12 7.23 7.66 2.26
CA ARG A 12 7.96 8.93 2.53
C ARG A 12 9.18 9.14 1.64
N PRO A 13 10.05 8.13 1.43
CA PRO A 13 11.33 8.34 0.75
C PRO A 13 11.19 8.73 -0.72
N LEU A 14 10.03 8.46 -1.35
CA LEU A 14 9.77 8.84 -2.74
C LEU A 14 9.52 10.35 -2.90
N GLY A 15 9.34 11.09 -1.80
CA GLY A 15 9.22 12.55 -1.84
C GLY A 15 8.03 13.05 -2.67
N HIS A 16 7.06 12.19 -2.97
CA HIS A 16 5.93 12.54 -3.81
C HIS A 16 5.13 13.66 -3.12
N PRO A 17 4.68 14.72 -3.83
CA PRO A 17 3.96 15.85 -3.23
C PRO A 17 2.75 15.44 -2.39
N LYS A 18 2.17 14.27 -2.70
CA LYS A 18 1.03 13.69 -2.00
C LYS A 18 1.37 13.10 -0.62
N HIS A 19 2.63 12.76 -0.35
CA HIS A 19 3.06 12.38 1.01
C HIS A 19 2.87 13.53 2.01
N THR A 20 3.13 14.79 1.59
CA THR A 20 2.86 15.98 2.41
C THR A 20 1.39 16.08 2.81
N TYR A 21 0.48 15.66 1.93
CA TYR A 21 -0.95 15.63 2.19
C TYR A 21 -1.31 14.51 3.19
N LEU A 22 -0.77 13.31 2.99
CA LEU A 22 -0.95 12.17 3.90
C LEU A 22 -0.51 12.52 5.34
N ALA A 23 0.63 13.19 5.47
CA ALA A 23 1.19 13.64 6.75
C ALA A 23 0.31 14.65 7.52
N GLN A 24 -0.65 15.31 6.86
CA GLN A 24 -1.62 16.18 7.55
C GLN A 24 -2.65 15.36 8.35
N TYR A 25 -3.10 14.23 7.80
CA TYR A 25 -4.20 13.43 8.33
C TYR A 25 -3.78 12.14 9.04
N CYS A 26 -2.50 11.78 8.98
CA CYS A 26 -1.98 10.64 9.71
C CYS A 26 -0.56 10.89 10.23
N HIS A 27 -0.13 10.05 11.16
CA HIS A 27 1.20 10.06 11.74
C HIS A 27 1.88 8.73 11.49
N TYR A 28 3.11 8.78 10.99
CA TYR A 28 3.93 7.57 10.88
C TYR A 28 4.19 6.97 12.27
N ILE A 29 4.08 5.65 12.34
CA ILE A 29 4.30 4.85 13.55
C ILE A 29 5.59 4.06 13.42
N CYS A 30 5.68 3.19 12.42
CA CYS A 30 6.80 2.27 12.21
C CYS A 30 6.76 1.69 10.78
N PRO A 31 7.83 1.03 10.31
CA PRO A 31 7.69 0.16 9.15
C PRO A 31 6.78 -1.04 9.48
N GLY A 32 6.30 -1.73 8.46
CA GLY A 32 5.49 -2.95 8.62
C GLY A 32 5.60 -3.89 7.43
N GLY A 33 5.21 -5.14 7.63
CA GLY A 33 5.16 -6.17 6.61
C GLY A 33 3.74 -6.68 6.40
N PHE A 34 3.30 -6.75 5.15
CA PHE A 34 2.04 -7.38 4.77
C PHE A 34 2.31 -8.71 4.06
N GLN A 35 1.61 -9.78 4.44
CA GLN A 35 1.75 -11.07 3.78
C GLN A 35 1.09 -11.04 2.40
N GLY A 36 1.87 -10.74 1.37
CA GLY A 36 1.37 -10.46 0.04
C GLY A 36 2.45 -10.53 -1.02
N ASN A 37 2.00 -10.53 -2.28
CA ASN A 37 2.86 -10.49 -3.45
C ASN A 37 2.74 -9.13 -4.12
N MET A 38 3.89 -8.56 -4.48
CA MET A 38 3.99 -7.29 -5.17
C MET A 38 4.31 -7.51 -6.65
N PHE A 39 3.69 -6.71 -7.52
CA PHE A 39 3.84 -6.75 -8.96
C PHE A 39 4.11 -5.35 -9.50
N ASP A 40 4.94 -5.27 -10.55
CA ASP A 40 5.11 -4.05 -11.33
C ASP A 40 3.97 -3.93 -12.33
N ILE A 41 3.13 -2.91 -12.15
CA ILE A 41 2.03 -2.57 -13.07
C ILE A 41 2.32 -1.33 -13.91
N GLY A 42 3.58 -0.85 -13.93
CA GLY A 42 4.00 0.29 -14.75
C GLY A 42 4.38 1.48 -13.89
N ASP A 43 3.45 2.37 -13.57
CA ASP A 43 3.76 3.62 -12.85
C ASP A 43 3.81 3.45 -11.32
N TYR A 44 3.21 2.37 -10.79
CA TYR A 44 3.09 2.09 -9.37
C TYR A 44 3.02 0.57 -9.13
N PRO A 45 3.13 0.07 -7.89
CA PRO A 45 3.06 -1.37 -7.62
C PRO A 45 1.62 -1.83 -7.36
N GLY A 46 1.29 -3.03 -7.83
CA GLY A 46 0.07 -3.75 -7.43
C GLY A 46 0.41 -4.80 -6.37
N VAL A 47 -0.36 -4.85 -5.27
CA VAL A 47 -0.20 -5.87 -4.22
C VAL A 47 -1.46 -6.69 -4.07
N ILE A 48 -1.30 -8.00 -3.95
CA ILE A 48 -2.37 -8.97 -3.65
C ILE A 48 -2.02 -9.80 -2.42
N PRO A 49 -3.01 -10.32 -1.68
CA PRO A 49 -2.75 -11.19 -0.54
C PRO A 49 -2.12 -12.51 -0.99
N SER A 50 -1.19 -13.04 -0.19
CA SER A 50 -0.58 -14.35 -0.41
C SER A 50 -0.94 -15.32 0.72
N ILE A 51 -0.97 -16.61 0.39
CA ILE A 51 -1.10 -17.70 1.37
C ILE A 51 0.26 -18.23 1.84
N GLN A 52 1.36 -17.89 1.16
CA GLN A 52 2.70 -18.34 1.53
C GLN A 52 3.27 -17.39 2.58
N ARG A 53 3.86 -17.94 3.66
CA ARG A 53 4.39 -17.12 4.77
C ARG A 53 5.69 -16.40 4.43
N GLU A 54 6.36 -16.86 3.38
CA GLU A 54 7.63 -16.29 2.91
C GLU A 54 7.41 -15.00 2.12
N ASP A 55 6.21 -14.81 1.56
CA ASP A 55 5.83 -13.63 0.79
C ASP A 55 5.53 -12.47 1.75
N SER A 56 6.31 -11.40 1.65
CA SER A 56 6.16 -10.23 2.51
C SER A 56 6.41 -8.95 1.72
N VAL A 57 5.43 -8.05 1.78
CA VAL A 57 5.49 -6.71 1.22
C VAL A 57 5.90 -5.74 2.32
N GLN A 58 6.99 -5.03 2.09
CA GLN A 58 7.50 -3.99 2.97
C GLN A 58 6.77 -2.68 2.74
N GLY A 59 6.46 -2.00 3.83
CA GLY A 59 5.80 -0.71 3.79
C GLY A 59 5.85 0.01 5.12
N GLU A 60 4.95 0.97 5.27
CA GLU A 60 4.90 1.88 6.41
C GLU A 60 3.51 1.89 7.03
N VAL A 61 3.47 1.92 8.37
CA VAL A 61 2.23 1.98 9.15
C VAL A 61 2.03 3.40 9.68
N TYR A 62 0.82 3.91 9.47
CA TYR A 62 0.40 5.24 9.88
C TYR A 62 -0.83 5.17 10.77
N ALA A 63 -0.85 5.93 11.87
CA ALA A 63 -2.04 6.15 12.67
C ALA A 63 -2.87 7.29 12.05
N ILE A 64 -4.13 7.00 11.76
CA ILE A 64 -5.06 7.94 11.12
C ILE A 64 -5.68 8.85 12.19
N LYS A 65 -5.66 10.17 11.94
CA LYS A 65 -6.35 11.17 12.78
C LYS A 65 -7.82 11.30 12.45
N ASP A 66 -8.12 11.40 11.15
CA ASP A 66 -9.47 11.57 10.61
C ASP A 66 -9.69 10.51 9.52
N GLU A 67 -10.36 9.43 9.92
CA GLU A 67 -10.55 8.26 9.06
C GLU A 67 -11.38 8.61 7.83
N ALA A 68 -12.55 9.23 8.01
CA ALA A 68 -13.46 9.49 6.91
C ALA A 68 -12.83 10.39 5.83
N LEU A 69 -12.15 11.46 6.25
CA LEU A 69 -11.55 12.41 5.32
C LEU A 69 -10.32 11.84 4.60
N LEU A 70 -9.46 11.10 5.32
CA LEU A 70 -8.28 10.48 4.71
C LEU A 70 -8.70 9.39 3.71
N LEU A 71 -9.57 8.50 4.15
CA LEU A 71 -10.01 7.36 3.37
C LEU A 71 -10.76 7.79 2.10
N SER A 72 -11.66 8.78 2.17
CA SER A 72 -12.34 9.31 0.98
C SER A 72 -11.36 9.80 -0.08
N LYS A 73 -10.28 10.48 0.33
CA LYS A 73 -9.30 11.04 -0.60
C LYS A 73 -8.37 9.99 -1.19
N LEU A 74 -8.04 8.97 -0.40
CA LEU A 74 -7.28 7.83 -0.88
C LEU A 74 -8.12 7.01 -1.86
N ASP A 75 -9.42 6.83 -1.59
CA ASP A 75 -10.33 6.16 -2.54
C ASP A 75 -10.41 6.90 -3.88
N GLU A 76 -10.43 8.23 -3.86
CA GLU A 76 -10.36 9.05 -5.09
C GLU A 76 -9.00 8.90 -5.80
N TYR A 77 -7.91 8.82 -5.03
CA TYR A 77 -6.56 8.70 -5.58
C TYR A 77 -6.28 7.34 -6.22
N GLU A 78 -6.69 6.26 -5.55
CA GLU A 78 -6.49 4.87 -5.98
C GLU A 78 -7.60 4.41 -6.96
N GLY A 79 -8.50 5.31 -7.36
CA GLY A 79 -9.54 5.01 -8.34
C GLY A 79 -10.58 4.00 -7.87
N CYS A 80 -10.86 3.94 -6.57
CA CYS A 80 -11.86 3.05 -5.98
C CYS A 80 -13.02 3.77 -5.30
N SER A 81 -13.11 5.10 -5.46
CA SER A 81 -14.27 5.89 -5.05
C SER A 81 -15.52 5.51 -5.85
N GLY A 82 -16.72 5.80 -5.33
CA GLY A 82 -17.99 5.51 -6.01
C GLY A 82 -18.20 6.21 -7.37
N HIS A 83 -17.31 7.14 -7.76
CA HIS A 83 -17.32 7.81 -9.07
C HIS A 83 -16.33 7.19 -10.06
N SER A 84 -15.57 6.18 -9.64
CA SER A 84 -14.54 5.55 -10.46
C SER A 84 -15.15 4.47 -11.37
N PRO A 85 -14.57 4.23 -12.56
CA PRO A 85 -15.04 3.18 -13.44
C PRO A 85 -14.86 1.81 -12.78
N GLN A 86 -15.85 0.93 -12.95
CA GLN A 86 -15.79 -0.45 -12.49
C GLN A 86 -15.28 -1.39 -13.59
N PRO A 87 -14.53 -2.46 -13.25
CA PRO A 87 -14.03 -2.78 -11.91
C PRO A 87 -12.97 -1.77 -11.43
N HIS A 88 -12.97 -1.46 -10.13
CA HIS A 88 -11.95 -0.58 -9.55
C HIS A 88 -10.60 -1.29 -9.57
N GLU A 89 -9.55 -0.59 -9.97
CA GLU A 89 -8.20 -1.15 -10.03
C GLU A 89 -7.68 -1.59 -8.65
N TYR A 90 -8.06 -0.84 -7.62
CA TYR A 90 -7.81 -1.16 -6.23
C TYR A 90 -9.08 -1.36 -5.42
N GLN A 91 -8.96 -2.13 -4.35
CA GLN A 91 -9.98 -2.27 -3.32
C GLN A 91 -9.37 -2.01 -1.95
N ARG A 92 -10.06 -1.21 -1.14
CA ARG A 92 -9.67 -0.96 0.25
C ARG A 92 -10.15 -2.09 1.15
N GLU A 93 -9.23 -2.71 1.88
CA GLU A 93 -9.50 -3.81 2.81
C GLU A 93 -8.77 -3.61 4.15
N ILE A 94 -9.19 -4.31 5.19
CA ILE A 94 -8.50 -4.34 6.49
C ILE A 94 -7.72 -5.65 6.58
N HIS A 95 -6.41 -5.56 6.76
CA HIS A 95 -5.54 -6.71 6.98
C HIS A 95 -4.67 -6.56 8.22
N LEU A 96 -4.13 -7.68 8.69
CA LEU A 96 -3.12 -7.71 9.73
C LEU A 96 -1.75 -7.40 9.11
N ILE A 97 -1.08 -6.41 9.68
CA ILE A 97 0.27 -5.98 9.31
C ILE A 97 1.22 -6.41 10.42
N GLU A 98 2.28 -7.12 10.07
CA GLU A 98 3.35 -7.47 10.99
C GLU A 98 4.20 -6.23 11.30
N LEU A 99 4.40 -5.99 12.60
CA LEU A 99 5.18 -4.88 13.11
C LEU A 99 6.59 -5.37 13.52
N PRO A 100 7.59 -4.47 13.61
CA PRO A 100 8.98 -4.85 13.89
C PRO A 100 9.19 -5.48 15.28
N ASN A 101 8.23 -5.31 16.18
CA ASN A 101 8.25 -5.92 17.52
C ASN A 101 7.66 -7.35 17.53
N GLY A 102 7.32 -7.92 16.36
CA GLY A 102 6.72 -9.25 16.20
C GLY A 102 5.23 -9.32 16.54
N THR A 103 4.56 -8.18 16.74
CA THR A 103 3.10 -8.11 16.90
C THR A 103 2.41 -7.80 15.58
N SER A 104 1.09 -7.98 15.52
CA SER A 104 0.30 -7.61 14.35
C SER A 104 -0.67 -6.49 14.66
N GLN A 105 -0.88 -5.61 13.68
CA GLN A 105 -1.82 -4.49 13.78
C GLN A 105 -2.79 -4.52 12.60
N SER A 106 -4.10 -4.45 12.88
CA SER A 106 -5.11 -4.25 11.84
C SER A 106 -4.96 -2.85 11.24
N ALA A 107 -4.80 -2.77 9.92
CA ALA A 107 -4.69 -1.54 9.17
C ALA A 107 -5.44 -1.64 7.84
N TRP A 108 -5.92 -0.49 7.36
CA TRP A 108 -6.40 -0.33 6.00
C TRP A 108 -5.25 -0.50 5.01
N ILE A 109 -5.49 -1.22 3.93
CA ILE A 109 -4.58 -1.44 2.81
C ILE A 109 -5.38 -1.37 1.50
N TYR A 110 -4.76 -0.89 0.43
CA TYR A 110 -5.34 -0.93 -0.92
C TYR A 110 -4.75 -2.12 -1.65
N LEU A 111 -5.57 -3.02 -2.17
CA LEU A 111 -5.14 -4.23 -2.86
C LEU A 111 -5.56 -4.18 -4.32
N TYR A 112 -4.66 -4.60 -5.20
CA TYR A 112 -4.89 -4.62 -6.64
C TYR A 112 -5.88 -5.74 -6.99
N THR A 113 -6.85 -5.46 -7.87
CA THR A 113 -7.95 -6.39 -8.15
C THR A 113 -7.91 -7.02 -9.54
N HIS A 114 -7.10 -6.47 -10.45
CA HIS A 114 -7.05 -6.92 -11.84
C HIS A 114 -6.14 -8.16 -12.00
N ASP A 115 -6.22 -8.76 -13.18
CA ASP A 115 -5.43 -9.93 -13.53
C ASP A 115 -3.92 -9.66 -13.44
N ILE A 116 -3.21 -10.61 -12.83
CA ILE A 116 -1.78 -10.53 -12.58
C ILE A 116 -0.94 -11.45 -13.48
N ALA A 117 -1.56 -12.22 -14.39
CA ALA A 117 -0.89 -13.32 -15.09
C ALA A 117 0.25 -12.85 -16.01
N LEU A 118 0.18 -11.62 -16.49
CA LEU A 118 1.19 -11.01 -17.37
C LEU A 118 2.09 -9.99 -16.64
N LEU A 119 1.90 -9.80 -15.34
CA LEU A 119 2.65 -8.82 -14.57
C LEU A 119 3.99 -9.38 -14.08
N LYS A 120 4.98 -8.51 -13.98
CA LYS A 120 6.29 -8.88 -13.47
C LYS A 120 6.27 -8.84 -11.94
N PRO A 121 6.57 -9.96 -11.25
CA PRO A 121 6.63 -9.96 -9.79
C PRO A 121 7.86 -9.18 -9.29
N ILE A 122 7.66 -8.42 -8.22
CA ILE A 122 8.71 -7.76 -7.45
C ILE A 122 9.01 -8.67 -6.25
N LEU A 123 9.94 -9.61 -6.45
CA LEU A 123 10.24 -10.67 -5.48
C LEU A 123 10.78 -10.17 -4.14
N THR A 124 11.32 -8.95 -4.10
CA THR A 124 11.84 -8.34 -2.88
C THR A 124 10.73 -7.85 -1.96
N GLY A 125 9.51 -7.65 -2.50
CA GLY A 125 8.39 -7.06 -1.78
C GLY A 125 8.63 -5.60 -1.34
N ASP A 126 9.73 -4.98 -1.79
CA ASP A 126 10.11 -3.61 -1.44
C ASP A 126 10.11 -2.73 -2.70
N TYR A 127 9.14 -1.82 -2.75
CA TYR A 127 8.99 -0.92 -3.89
C TYR A 127 10.10 0.14 -3.97
N LEU A 128 10.65 0.59 -2.84
CA LEU A 128 11.74 1.57 -2.83
C LEU A 128 13.02 0.96 -3.41
N GLU A 129 13.31 -0.27 -3.01
CA GLU A 129 14.42 -1.03 -3.58
C GLU A 129 14.21 -1.25 -5.08
N TYR A 130 12.98 -1.62 -5.49
CA TYR A 130 12.65 -1.81 -6.90
C TYR A 130 12.86 -0.55 -7.74
N CYS A 131 12.35 0.60 -7.29
CA CYS A 131 12.52 1.88 -7.99
C CYS A 131 13.99 2.28 -8.15
N THR A 132 14.86 1.92 -7.20
CA THR A 132 16.29 2.24 -7.25
C THR A 132 17.02 1.43 -8.33
N HIS A 133 16.55 0.22 -8.63
CA HIS A 133 17.18 -0.71 -9.57
C HIS A 133 16.46 -0.82 -10.91
N ARG A 134 15.38 -0.05 -11.12
CA ARG A 134 14.62 -0.07 -12.36
C ARG A 134 15.46 0.57 -13.49
N PRO A 135 15.79 -0.17 -14.56
CA PRO A 135 16.50 0.42 -15.70
C PRO A 135 15.61 1.51 -16.33
N GLN A 136 16.19 2.68 -16.59
CA GLN A 136 15.55 3.77 -17.34
C GLN A 136 15.38 3.38 -18.81
#